data_AF-A0A7Y5PN26-F1
#
_entry.id   AF-A0A7Y5PN26-F1
#
_cell.length_a   1.000
_cell.length_b   1.000
_cell.length_c   1.000
_cell.angle_alpha   90.00
_cell.angle_beta   90.00
_cell.angle_gamma   90.00
#
_symmetry.space_group_name_H-M   'P 1'
#
loop_
_entity.id
_entity.type
_entity.pdbx_description
1 polymer ?
#
loop_
_entity_poly.entity_id
_entity_poly.type
_entity_poly.pdbx_seq_one_letter_code
_entity_poly.pdbx_strand_id
1 'polypeptide(L)'
;EAIRNLIMTTLRSIVGEMELDEALSSRDKIKARLRESIADEAVDWGLTVKSVEIQDIKPSESMQRAMELQAAAERERKAAVTKAEGAKQAAILEAEARLESAKRDANAQVMLAEASAESIRRVTAGIGDQAGPMMYLLGEKYIAALEKLGDSGSAKIVVMPADLQETLRGLVGRLGARG
;
A
#
# COMPACT_ATOMS: atom_id res chain seq x y z
N GLU A 1 1.02 67.08 -12.17
CA GLU A 1 0.02 66.22 -12.84
C GLU A 1 0.56 65.24 -13.88
N ALA A 2 1.21 65.66 -14.96
CA ALA A 2 1.61 64.75 -16.06
C ALA A 2 2.44 63.53 -15.62
N ILE A 3 3.49 63.73 -14.83
CA ILE A 3 4.35 62.64 -14.30
C ILE A 3 3.57 61.68 -13.40
N ARG A 4 2.65 62.19 -12.56
CA ARG A 4 1.84 61.33 -11.69
C ARG A 4 0.96 60.39 -12.52
N ASN A 5 0.34 60.92 -13.58
CA ASN A 5 -0.52 60.12 -14.46
C ASN A 5 0.29 59.08 -15.23
N LEU A 6 1.50 59.44 -15.67
CA LEU A 6 2.44 58.53 -16.30
C LEU A 6 2.78 57.35 -15.37
N ILE A 7 3.26 57.65 -14.16
CA ILE A 7 3.61 56.63 -13.15
C ILE A 7 2.42 55.71 -12.86
N MET A 8 1.21 56.26 -12.69
CA MET A 8 0.01 55.47 -12.41
C MET A 8 -0.39 54.59 -13.60
N THR A 9 -0.20 55.05 -14.82
CA THR A 9 -0.53 54.29 -16.04
C THR A 9 0.46 53.15 -16.23
N THR A 10 1.76 53.43 -16.09
CA THR A 10 2.83 52.43 -16.19
C THR A 10 2.71 51.38 -15.08
N LEU A 11 2.47 51.80 -13.83
CA LEU A 11 2.26 50.87 -12.71
C LEU A 11 1.04 49.98 -12.96
N ARG A 12 -0.06 50.53 -13.47
CA ARG A 12 -1.26 49.75 -13.80
C ARG A 12 -0.98 48.72 -14.90
N SER A 13 -0.21 49.08 -15.93
CA SER A 13 0.16 48.16 -17.00
C SER A 13 1.03 47.02 -16.46
N ILE A 14 2.08 47.34 -15.71
CA ILE A 14 3.00 46.35 -15.13
C ILE A 14 2.24 45.36 -14.22
N VAL A 15 1.39 45.87 -13.32
CA VAL A 15 0.63 45.01 -12.41
C VAL A 15 -0.43 44.19 -13.14
N GLY A 16 -1.00 44.73 -14.23
CA GLY A 16 -2.02 44.03 -15.04
C GLY A 16 -1.49 42.84 -15.85
N GLU A 17 -0.20 42.82 -16.16
CA GLU A 17 0.47 41.72 -16.87
C GLU A 17 0.99 40.61 -15.94
N MET A 18 0.99 40.84 -14.63
CA MET A 18 1.53 39.91 -13.64
C MET A 18 0.43 39.02 -13.07
N GLU A 19 0.81 37.77 -12.74
CA GLU A 19 -0.04 36.93 -11.88
C GLU A 19 -0.20 37.59 -10.51
N LEU A 20 -1.38 37.47 -9.92
CA LEU A 20 -1.74 38.16 -8.69
C LEU A 20 -0.77 37.88 -7.53
N ASP A 21 -0.34 36.63 -7.37
CA ASP A 21 0.60 36.23 -6.34
C ASP A 21 2.01 36.84 -6.58
N GLU A 22 2.41 36.96 -7.84
CA GLU A 22 3.67 37.59 -8.22
C GLU A 22 3.61 39.09 -7.98
N ALA A 23 2.49 39.75 -8.27
CA ALA A 23 2.31 41.18 -8.02
C ALA A 23 2.37 41.53 -6.53
N LEU A 24 1.86 40.66 -5.65
CA LEU A 24 1.88 40.88 -4.20
C LEU A 24 3.24 40.56 -3.55
N SER A 25 3.93 39.53 -4.06
CA SER A 25 5.20 39.05 -3.48
C SER A 25 6.45 39.73 -4.06
N SER A 26 6.41 40.15 -5.34
CA SER A 26 7.60 40.57 -6.10
C SER A 26 7.71 42.08 -6.25
N ARG A 27 7.70 42.82 -5.13
CA ARG A 27 7.82 44.29 -5.13
C ARG A 27 9.07 44.80 -5.85
N ASP A 28 10.19 44.09 -5.73
CA ASP A 28 11.44 44.52 -6.37
C ASP A 28 11.41 44.38 -7.90
N LYS A 29 10.68 43.39 -8.44
CA LYS A 29 10.46 43.27 -9.89
C LYS A 29 9.62 44.44 -10.41
N ILE A 30 8.54 44.77 -9.72
CA ILE A 30 7.69 45.93 -10.08
C ILE A 30 8.51 47.21 -10.00
N LYS A 31 9.33 47.37 -8.94
CA LYS A 31 10.21 48.53 -8.76
C LYS A 31 11.22 48.69 -9.89
N ALA A 32 11.87 47.60 -10.29
CA ALA A 32 12.84 47.61 -11.39
C ALA A 32 12.20 48.03 -12.71
N ARG A 33 11.09 47.36 -13.10
CA ARG A 33 10.36 47.68 -14.34
C ARG A 33 9.81 49.11 -14.33
N LEU A 34 9.23 49.54 -13.21
CA LEU A 34 8.68 50.88 -13.08
C LEU A 34 9.78 51.94 -13.18
N ARG A 35 10.95 51.71 -12.57
CA ARG A 35 12.11 52.61 -12.67
C ARG A 35 12.60 52.72 -14.12
N GLU A 36 12.73 51.60 -14.81
CA GLU A 36 13.17 51.55 -16.21
C GLU A 36 12.21 52.33 -17.11
N SER A 37 10.91 52.02 -17.08
CA SER A 37 9.92 52.69 -17.92
C SER A 37 9.78 54.18 -17.65
N ILE A 38 9.81 54.62 -16.38
CA ILE A 38 9.72 56.06 -16.06
C ILE A 38 11.01 56.79 -16.37
N ALA A 39 12.18 56.15 -16.23
CA ALA A 39 13.46 56.82 -16.46
C ALA A 39 13.57 57.31 -17.90
N ASP A 40 13.14 56.52 -18.87
CA ASP A 40 13.16 56.88 -20.29
C ASP A 40 12.26 58.10 -20.58
N GLU A 41 11.00 58.07 -20.12
CA GLU A 41 10.05 59.18 -20.33
C GLU A 41 10.40 60.43 -19.50
N ALA A 42 11.07 60.29 -18.37
CA ALA A 42 11.50 61.41 -17.53
C ALA A 42 12.64 62.22 -18.17
N VAL A 43 13.45 61.62 -19.03
CA VAL A 43 14.55 62.30 -19.76
C VAL A 43 14.00 63.37 -20.70
N ASP A 44 12.88 63.09 -21.39
CA ASP A 44 12.21 64.04 -22.29
C ASP A 44 11.73 65.31 -21.57
N TRP A 45 11.56 65.24 -20.25
CA TRP A 45 11.18 66.36 -19.39
C TRP A 45 12.35 66.95 -18.60
N GLY A 46 13.58 66.47 -18.81
CA GLY A 46 14.79 66.93 -18.11
C GLY A 46 14.84 66.53 -16.62
N LEU A 47 14.16 65.46 -16.24
CA LEU A 47 14.05 64.99 -14.85
C LEU A 47 14.88 63.73 -14.62
N THR A 48 15.45 63.60 -13.42
CA THR A 48 16.22 62.40 -13.03
C THR A 48 15.50 61.63 -11.92
N VAL A 49 15.19 60.36 -12.18
CA VAL A 49 14.59 59.46 -11.19
C VAL A 49 15.67 58.94 -10.24
N LYS A 50 15.66 59.41 -8.98
CA LYS A 50 16.63 58.96 -7.96
C LYS A 50 16.31 57.56 -7.43
N SER A 51 15.09 57.35 -6.96
CA SER A 51 14.62 56.07 -6.38
C SER A 51 13.12 55.91 -6.56
N VAL A 52 12.67 54.65 -6.60
CA VAL A 52 11.27 54.25 -6.64
C VAL A 52 11.02 53.32 -5.46
N GLU A 53 9.99 53.62 -4.67
CA GLU A 53 9.55 52.77 -3.57
C GLU A 53 8.09 52.43 -3.73
N ILE A 54 7.75 51.18 -3.38
CA ILE A 54 6.39 50.65 -3.47
C ILE A 54 5.90 50.42 -2.06
N GLN A 55 4.79 51.08 -1.73
CA GLN A 55 4.09 50.89 -0.47
C GLN A 55 3.36 49.54 -0.42
N ASP A 56 2.65 49.28 0.67
CA ASP A 56 1.86 48.06 0.78
C ASP A 56 0.75 47.98 -0.27
N ILE A 57 0.79 46.91 -1.07
CA ILE A 57 -0.25 46.60 -2.05
C ILE A 57 -1.41 45.96 -1.28
N LYS A 58 -2.54 46.67 -1.22
CA LYS A 58 -3.75 46.18 -0.55
C LYS A 58 -4.74 45.65 -1.59
N PRO A 59 -4.95 44.33 -1.69
CA PRO A 59 -5.96 43.77 -2.59
C PRO A 59 -7.36 44.16 -2.13
N SER A 60 -8.29 44.29 -3.08
CA SER A 60 -9.70 44.56 -2.79
C SER A 60 -10.38 43.34 -2.13
N GLU A 61 -11.51 43.56 -1.46
CA GLU A 61 -12.25 42.46 -0.80
C GLU A 61 -12.76 41.39 -1.77
N SER A 62 -13.12 41.78 -3.00
CA SER A 62 -13.51 40.81 -4.03
C SER A 62 -12.33 39.92 -4.44
N MET A 63 -11.13 40.50 -4.52
CA MET A 63 -9.90 39.79 -4.85
C MET A 63 -9.45 38.87 -3.72
N GLN A 64 -9.51 39.32 -2.46
CA GLN A 64 -9.19 38.48 -1.30
C GLN A 64 -10.05 37.23 -1.26
N ARG A 65 -11.38 37.37 -1.47
CA ARG A 65 -12.29 36.22 -1.56
C ARG A 65 -11.94 35.27 -2.70
N ALA A 66 -11.59 35.79 -3.87
CA ALA A 66 -11.16 34.97 -4.99
C ALA A 66 -9.87 34.18 -4.67
N MET A 67 -8.90 34.82 -3.99
CA MET A 67 -7.68 34.17 -3.54
C MET A 67 -7.94 33.07 -2.52
N GLU A 68 -8.84 33.30 -1.56
CA GLU A 68 -9.23 32.29 -0.57
C GLU A 68 -9.86 31.07 -1.24
N LEU A 69 -10.79 31.29 -2.19
CA LEU A 69 -11.42 30.21 -2.96
C LEU A 69 -10.39 29.44 -3.80
N GLN A 70 -9.48 30.14 -4.48
CA GLN A 70 -8.42 29.52 -5.26
C GLN A 70 -7.46 28.71 -4.38
N ALA A 71 -7.06 29.26 -3.23
CA ALA A 71 -6.19 28.57 -2.28
C ALA A 71 -6.86 27.34 -1.68
N ALA A 72 -8.16 27.42 -1.37
CA ALA A 72 -8.94 26.27 -0.91
C ALA A 72 -9.01 25.18 -1.99
N ALA A 73 -9.35 25.54 -3.23
CA ALA A 73 -9.42 24.59 -4.35
C ALA A 73 -8.07 23.92 -4.64
N GLU A 74 -6.97 24.67 -4.62
CA GLU A 74 -5.64 24.10 -4.84
C GLU A 74 -5.21 23.19 -3.69
N ARG A 75 -5.55 23.54 -2.44
CA ARG A 75 -5.33 22.67 -1.28
C ARG A 75 -6.13 21.38 -1.38
N GLU A 76 -7.40 21.46 -1.77
CA GLU A 76 -8.26 20.30 -1.97
C GLU A 76 -7.72 19.40 -3.08
N ARG A 77 -7.32 19.98 -4.22
CA ARG A 77 -6.69 19.25 -5.32
C ARG A 77 -5.43 18.52 -4.86
N LYS A 78 -4.54 19.22 -4.14
CA LYS A 78 -3.32 18.60 -3.59
C LYS A 78 -3.64 17.46 -2.62
N ALA A 79 -4.59 17.67 -1.72
CA ALA A 79 -5.01 16.65 -0.76
C ALA A 79 -5.57 15.39 -1.47
N ALA A 80 -6.38 15.59 -2.52
CA ALA A 80 -6.93 14.50 -3.32
C ALA A 80 -5.84 13.69 -4.03
N VAL A 81 -4.85 14.37 -4.64
CA VAL A 81 -3.70 13.73 -5.29
C VAL A 81 -2.89 12.93 -4.28
N THR A 82 -2.51 13.53 -3.15
CA THR A 82 -1.74 12.84 -2.11
C THR A 82 -2.48 11.62 -1.56
N LYS A 83 -3.80 11.72 -1.38
CA LYS A 83 -4.63 10.58 -0.94
C LYS A 83 -4.65 9.46 -1.98
N ALA A 84 -4.80 9.80 -3.26
CA ALA A 84 -4.80 8.83 -4.36
C ALA A 84 -3.43 8.13 -4.50
N GLU A 85 -2.34 8.88 -4.38
CA GLU A 85 -0.97 8.33 -4.36
C GLU A 85 -0.74 7.40 -3.18
N GLY A 86 -1.18 7.80 -1.98
CA GLY A 86 -1.11 6.96 -0.78
C GLY A 86 -1.91 5.66 -0.94
N ALA A 87 -3.12 5.74 -1.48
CA ALA A 87 -3.96 4.56 -1.75
C ALA A 87 -3.31 3.61 -2.77
N LYS A 88 -2.74 4.15 -3.85
CA LYS A 88 -2.01 3.38 -4.85
C LYS A 88 -0.82 2.66 -4.22
N GLN A 89 -0.02 3.37 -3.42
CA GLN A 89 1.16 2.80 -2.78
C GLN A 89 0.78 1.71 -1.78
N ALA A 90 -0.28 1.93 -0.99
CA ALA A 90 -0.79 0.92 -0.07
C ALA A 90 -1.24 -0.36 -0.80
N ALA A 91 -1.97 -0.23 -1.91
CA ALA A 91 -2.42 -1.37 -2.70
C ALA A 91 -1.25 -2.18 -3.31
N ILE A 92 -0.19 -1.51 -3.75
CA ILE A 92 1.03 -2.16 -4.25
C ILE A 92 1.70 -2.95 -3.13
N LEU A 93 1.95 -2.32 -1.97
CA LEU A 93 2.59 -2.96 -0.83
C LEU A 93 1.80 -4.17 -0.33
N GLU A 94 0.48 -4.08 -0.31
CA GLU A 94 -0.39 -5.18 0.07
C GLU A 94 -0.33 -6.34 -0.94
N ALA A 95 -0.32 -6.04 -2.24
CA ALA A 95 -0.17 -7.05 -3.28
C ALA A 95 1.20 -7.74 -3.21
N GLU A 96 2.27 -6.98 -3.00
CA GLU A 96 3.63 -7.50 -2.79
C GLU A 96 3.71 -8.39 -1.55
N ALA A 97 3.14 -7.94 -0.43
CA ALA A 97 3.10 -8.73 0.80
C ALA A 97 2.35 -10.07 0.61
N ARG A 98 1.21 -10.06 -0.08
CA ARG A 98 0.46 -11.29 -0.39
C ARG A 98 1.27 -12.24 -1.28
N LEU A 99 1.92 -11.70 -2.31
CA LEU A 99 2.76 -12.49 -3.20
C LEU A 99 3.93 -13.13 -2.45
N GLU A 100 4.60 -12.35 -1.61
CA GLU A 100 5.73 -12.81 -0.81
C GLU A 100 5.31 -13.88 0.21
N SER A 101 4.17 -13.70 0.88
CA SER A 101 3.60 -14.72 1.77
C SER A 101 3.31 -16.01 1.01
N ALA A 102 2.61 -15.94 -0.12
CA ALA A 102 2.28 -17.11 -0.93
C ALA A 102 3.53 -17.85 -1.42
N LYS A 103 4.58 -17.12 -1.81
CA LYS A 103 5.88 -17.70 -2.19
C LYS A 103 6.53 -18.43 -1.02
N ARG A 104 6.52 -17.85 0.18
CA ARG A 104 7.08 -18.48 1.38
C ARG A 104 6.33 -19.75 1.76
N ASP A 105 5.01 -19.73 1.67
CA ASP A 105 4.19 -20.91 1.95
C ASP A 105 4.46 -22.03 0.94
N ALA A 106 4.54 -21.70 -0.36
CA ALA A 106 4.89 -22.66 -1.40
C ALA A 106 6.29 -23.25 -1.19
N ASN A 107 7.29 -22.41 -0.89
CA ASN A 107 8.65 -22.85 -0.61
C ASN A 107 8.72 -23.73 0.63
N ALA A 108 7.96 -23.41 1.68
CA ALA A 108 7.86 -24.24 2.88
C ALA A 108 7.28 -25.62 2.56
N GLN A 109 6.24 -25.70 1.73
CA GLN A 109 5.65 -26.97 1.30
C GLN A 109 6.65 -27.82 0.49
N VAL A 110 7.37 -27.22 -0.46
CA VAL A 110 8.40 -27.91 -1.23
C VAL A 110 9.51 -28.42 -0.31
N MET A 111 10.01 -27.58 0.61
CA MET A 111 11.04 -27.95 1.56
C MET A 111 10.59 -29.11 2.47
N LEU A 112 9.35 -29.10 2.95
CA LEU A 112 8.79 -30.20 3.75
C LEU A 112 8.68 -31.50 2.95
N ALA A 113 8.24 -31.43 1.69
CA ALA A 113 8.14 -32.59 0.81
C ALA A 113 9.52 -33.19 0.52
N GLU A 114 10.53 -32.35 0.22
CA GLU A 114 11.91 -32.77 0.01
C GLU A 114 12.53 -33.38 1.28
N ALA A 115 12.35 -32.73 2.43
CA ALA A 115 12.82 -33.23 3.71
C ALA A 115 12.18 -34.59 4.06
N SER A 116 10.90 -34.77 3.75
CA SER A 116 10.19 -36.04 3.95
C SER A 116 10.72 -37.13 3.02
N ALA A 117 10.89 -36.83 1.73
CA ALA A 117 11.47 -37.76 0.77
C ALA A 117 12.89 -38.20 1.16
N GLU A 118 13.70 -37.26 1.62
CA GLU A 118 15.06 -37.53 2.10
C GLU A 118 15.06 -38.38 3.38
N SER A 119 14.17 -38.07 4.33
CA SER A 119 14.01 -38.85 5.56
C SER A 119 13.61 -40.29 5.25
N ILE A 120 12.65 -40.50 4.33
CA ILE A 120 12.25 -41.84 3.86
C ILE A 120 13.45 -42.55 3.23
N ARG A 121 14.20 -41.90 2.34
CA ARG A 121 15.40 -42.51 1.73
C ARG A 121 16.43 -42.97 2.77
N ARG A 122 16.69 -42.15 3.79
CA ARG A 122 17.64 -42.48 4.87
C ARG A 122 17.15 -43.64 5.73
N VAL A 123 15.87 -43.66 6.08
CA VAL A 123 15.27 -44.76 6.85
C VAL A 123 15.32 -46.06 6.06
N THR A 124 14.93 -46.04 4.78
CA THR A 124 15.00 -47.23 3.90
C THR A 124 16.44 -47.72 3.74
N ALA A 125 17.42 -46.82 3.58
CA ALA A 125 18.83 -47.19 3.49
C ALA A 125 19.37 -47.80 4.80
N GLY A 126 18.90 -47.34 5.97
CA GLY A 126 19.32 -47.86 7.27
C GLY A 126 18.66 -49.20 7.66
N ILE A 127 17.45 -49.48 7.18
CA ILE A 127 16.72 -50.73 7.44
C ILE A 127 17.10 -51.85 6.44
N GLY A 128 17.48 -51.49 5.21
CA GLY A 128 17.76 -52.46 4.15
C GLY A 128 16.50 -53.20 3.66
N ASP A 129 16.67 -54.32 2.95
CA ASP A 129 15.57 -55.08 2.30
C ASP A 129 14.74 -55.94 3.29
N GLN A 130 14.90 -55.73 4.60
CA GLN A 130 14.16 -56.48 5.61
C GLN A 130 12.86 -55.73 5.97
N ALA A 131 11.73 -56.27 5.48
CA ALA A 131 10.39 -55.69 5.69
C ALA A 131 9.88 -55.72 7.15
N GLY A 132 10.52 -56.50 8.03
CA GLY A 132 10.07 -56.71 9.42
C GLY A 132 10.06 -55.44 10.29
N PRO A 133 11.17 -54.69 10.41
CA PRO A 133 11.23 -53.46 11.20
C PRO A 133 10.28 -52.36 10.72
N MET A 134 10.06 -52.24 9.40
CA MET A 134 9.09 -51.28 8.84
C MET A 134 7.66 -51.57 9.28
N MET A 135 7.26 -52.85 9.28
CA MET A 135 5.89 -53.22 9.66
C MET A 135 5.61 -53.03 11.15
N TYR A 136 6.62 -53.21 12.01
CA TYR A 136 6.52 -52.90 13.44
C TYR A 136 6.32 -51.39 13.68
N LEU A 137 7.10 -50.53 13.00
CA LEU A 137 6.98 -49.08 13.11
C LEU A 137 5.64 -48.56 12.58
N LEU A 138 5.11 -49.15 11.50
CA LEU A 138 3.77 -48.86 11.01
C LEU A 138 2.70 -49.25 12.04
N GLY A 139 2.86 -50.40 12.69
CA GLY A 139 2.00 -50.84 13.80
C GLY A 139 2.01 -49.86 14.97
N GLU A 140 3.18 -49.43 15.44
CA GLU A 140 3.29 -48.43 16.51
C GLU A 140 2.65 -47.09 16.13
N LYS A 141 2.88 -46.60 14.91
CA LYS A 141 2.27 -45.34 14.42
C LYS A 141 0.75 -45.46 14.29
N TYR A 142 0.24 -46.61 13.87
CA TYR A 142 -1.19 -46.88 13.77
C TYR A 142 -1.85 -46.90 15.16
N ILE A 143 -1.25 -47.60 16.13
CA ILE A 143 -1.75 -47.61 17.52
C ILE A 143 -1.72 -46.19 18.11
N ALA A 144 -0.64 -45.44 17.92
CA ALA A 144 -0.54 -44.06 18.39
C ALA A 144 -1.55 -43.11 17.70
N ALA A 145 -1.86 -43.36 16.42
CA ALA A 145 -2.91 -42.61 15.71
C ALA A 145 -4.30 -42.95 16.25
N LEU A 146 -4.56 -44.23 16.58
CA LEU A 146 -5.80 -44.65 17.23
C LEU A 146 -5.95 -44.05 18.63
N GLU A 147 -4.87 -43.98 19.40
CA GLU A 147 -4.85 -43.35 20.72
C GLU A 147 -5.17 -41.85 20.64
N LYS A 148 -4.52 -41.11 19.73
CA LYS A 148 -4.83 -39.69 19.48
C LYS A 148 -6.25 -39.46 18.97
N LEU A 149 -6.79 -40.38 18.18
CA LEU A 149 -8.17 -40.31 17.70
C LEU A 149 -9.15 -40.53 18.85
N GLY A 150 -8.85 -41.47 19.75
CA GLY A 150 -9.59 -41.76 20.98
C GLY A 150 -9.58 -40.64 22.00
N ASP A 151 -8.49 -39.87 22.07
CA ASP A 151 -8.33 -38.68 22.93
C ASP A 151 -8.99 -37.41 22.36
N SER A 152 -9.25 -37.37 21.04
CA SER A 152 -9.99 -36.27 20.43
C SER A 152 -11.48 -36.37 20.80
N GLY A 153 -12.08 -35.28 21.28
CA GLY A 153 -13.49 -35.23 21.74
C GLY A 153 -14.58 -35.54 20.68
N SER A 154 -14.20 -36.08 19.52
CA SER A 154 -15.04 -36.46 18.38
C SER A 154 -15.20 -37.98 18.20
N ALA A 155 -14.85 -38.79 19.20
CA ALA A 155 -14.89 -40.26 19.19
C ALA A 155 -16.29 -40.92 18.98
N LYS A 156 -17.27 -40.24 18.38
CA LYS A 156 -18.60 -40.78 18.04
C LYS A 156 -18.76 -41.25 16.59
N ILE A 157 -17.81 -41.01 15.68
CA ILE A 157 -17.88 -41.61 14.34
C ILE A 157 -17.21 -42.98 14.39
N VAL A 158 -18.01 -43.98 14.75
CA VAL A 158 -17.65 -45.39 14.63
C VAL A 158 -17.69 -45.76 13.14
N VAL A 159 -16.54 -45.75 12.48
CA VAL A 159 -16.36 -46.48 11.22
C VAL A 159 -16.14 -47.95 11.61
N MET A 160 -17.22 -48.73 11.65
CA MET A 160 -17.11 -50.18 11.74
C MET A 160 -16.65 -50.72 10.38
N PRO A 161 -15.46 -51.34 10.28
CA PRO A 161 -15.08 -52.04 9.05
C PRO A 161 -16.10 -53.14 8.75
N ALA A 162 -16.40 -53.33 7.47
CA ALA A 162 -17.37 -54.32 6.98
C ALA A 162 -17.11 -55.76 7.51
N ASP A 163 -15.87 -56.04 7.92
CA ASP A 163 -15.43 -57.35 8.43
C ASP A 163 -16.00 -57.72 9.82
N LEU A 164 -16.53 -56.76 10.58
CA LEU A 164 -17.20 -57.05 11.87
C LEU A 164 -18.54 -57.78 11.67
N GLN A 165 -19.21 -57.58 10.53
CA GLN A 165 -20.48 -58.25 10.25
C GLN A 165 -20.28 -59.71 9.86
N GLU A 166 -19.20 -60.03 9.13
CA GLU A 166 -18.84 -61.41 8.77
C GLU A 166 -18.38 -62.22 9.99
N THR A 167 -17.58 -61.63 10.87
CA THR A 167 -17.12 -62.29 12.10
C THR A 167 -18.25 -62.53 13.09
N LEU A 168 -19.25 -61.63 13.18
CA LEU A 168 -20.47 -61.86 13.96
C LEU A 168 -21.36 -62.96 13.38
N ARG A 169 -21.55 -63.03 12.06
CA ARG A 169 -22.27 -64.15 11.42
C ARG A 169 -21.57 -65.49 11.65
N GLY A 170 -20.24 -65.51 11.57
CA GLY A 170 -19.44 -66.71 11.83
C GLY A 170 -19.57 -67.21 13.28
N LEU A 171 -19.67 -66.31 14.25
CA LEU A 171 -19.87 -66.66 15.66
C LEU A 171 -21.29 -67.13 15.98
N VAL A 172 -22.32 -66.46 15.43
CA VAL A 172 -23.72 -66.85 15.64
C VAL A 172 -24.05 -68.17 14.93
N GLY A 173 -23.50 -68.42 13.74
CA GLY A 173 -23.65 -69.70 13.03
C GLY A 173 -23.00 -70.88 13.77
N ARG A 174 -21.95 -70.65 14.56
CA ARG A 174 -21.24 -71.70 15.31
C ARG A 174 -21.87 -72.03 16.67
N LEU A 175 -22.69 -71.13 17.22
CA LEU A 175 -23.48 -71.35 18.43
C LEU A 175 -24.83 -72.04 18.15
N GLY A 176 -25.37 -71.97 16.93
CA GLY A 176 -26.59 -72.68 16.53
C GLY A 176 -26.41 -74.14 16.07
N ALA A 177 -25.18 -74.62 15.89
CA ALA A 177 -24.88 -75.96 15.39
C ALA A 177 -24.53 -76.99 16.49
N ARG A 178 -24.78 -76.67 17.76
CA ARG A 178 -24.73 -77.60 18.90
C ARG A 178 -26.08 -77.58 19.63
N GLY A 179 -27.07 -78.21 19.00
CA GLY A 179 -28.34 -78.65 19.58
C GLY A 179 -28.61 -80.04 19.07
#